data_AF-T1D504-F1
#
_entry.id   AF-T1D504-F1
#
_cell.length_a   1.000
_cell.length_b   1.000
_cell.length_c   1.000
_cell.angle_alpha   90.00
_cell.angle_beta   90.00
_cell.angle_gamma   90.00
#
_symmetry.space_group_name_H-M   'P 1'
#
loop_
_entity.id
_entity.type
_entity.pdbx_description
1 polymer ?
#
loop_
_entity_poly.entity_id
_entity_poly.type
_entity_poly.pdbx_seq_one_letter_code
_entity_poly.pdbx_strand_id
1 'polypeptide(L)'
;MPNPGEEMQAAVPGAPKPWAPNVQTVPVSRARPAELAKISTERGLGFDREELRRIQEYFRAEGREPTDVELAGLAQSWSEHCSYKSSRVFLKRSFSQLRPKPRVLGTGDAGVMAFEPGWA
;
A
#
# COMPACT_ATOMS: atom_id res chain seq x y z
N MET A 1 -0.36 39.46 14.62
CA MET A 1 -0.68 39.51 16.07
C MET A 1 -2.15 39.11 16.20
N PRO A 2 -2.49 38.00 16.87
CA PRO A 2 -3.90 37.68 17.16
C PRO A 2 -4.49 38.72 18.13
N ASN A 3 -5.81 38.94 18.06
CA ASN A 3 -6.50 39.99 18.82
C ASN A 3 -6.49 39.67 20.34
N PRO A 4 -6.25 40.66 21.21
CA PRO A 4 -6.36 40.51 22.66
C PRO A 4 -7.84 40.42 23.05
N GLY A 5 -8.43 39.21 22.97
CA GLY A 5 -9.83 38.97 23.31
C GLY A 5 -10.42 37.67 22.78
N GLU A 6 -9.73 36.96 21.87
CA GLU A 6 -10.14 35.59 21.52
C GLU A 6 -9.64 34.63 22.60
N GLU A 7 -10.50 34.35 23.58
CA GLU A 7 -10.36 33.18 24.43
C GLU A 7 -10.25 31.94 23.53
N MET A 8 -9.08 31.32 23.53
CA MET A 8 -8.84 30.04 22.89
C MET A 8 -9.68 29.01 23.66
N GLN A 9 -10.91 28.75 23.20
CA GLN A 9 -11.78 27.74 23.79
C GLN A 9 -10.99 26.44 23.91
N ALA A 10 -10.84 25.96 25.14
CA ALA A 10 -10.20 24.68 25.40
C ALA A 10 -10.94 23.61 24.59
N ALA A 11 -10.22 22.93 23.70
CA ALA A 11 -10.78 21.89 22.86
C ALA A 11 -11.50 20.86 23.75
N VAL A 12 -12.79 20.62 23.45
CA VAL A 12 -13.59 19.62 24.15
C VAL A 12 -12.83 18.28 24.12
N PRO A 13 -12.52 17.67 25.28
CA PRO A 13 -11.82 16.39 25.30
C PRO A 13 -12.66 15.35 24.55
N GLY A 14 -12.12 14.81 23.45
CA GLY A 14 -12.77 13.79 22.63
C GLY A 14 -13.49 14.30 21.37
N ALA A 15 -13.51 15.60 21.09
CA ALA A 15 -13.99 16.08 19.78
C ALA A 15 -12.98 15.70 18.68
N PRO A 16 -13.43 15.08 17.56
CA PRO A 16 -12.54 14.78 16.45
C PRO A 16 -11.94 16.08 15.91
N LYS A 17 -10.62 16.06 15.66
CA LYS A 17 -9.92 17.23 15.13
C LYS A 17 -10.53 17.60 13.76
N PRO A 18 -10.62 18.90 13.39
CA PRO A 18 -11.23 19.31 12.12
C PRO A 18 -10.57 18.71 10.88
N TRP A 19 -9.30 18.32 11.00
CA TRP A 19 -8.51 17.69 9.94
C TRP A 19 -8.49 16.16 10.02
N ALA A 20 -9.16 15.56 11.01
CA ALA A 20 -9.15 14.11 11.18
C ALA A 20 -9.78 13.45 9.95
N PRO A 21 -9.09 12.49 9.31
CA PRO A 21 -9.63 11.83 8.14
C PRO A 21 -10.88 11.02 8.51
N ASN A 22 -11.88 11.05 7.63
CA ASN A 22 -13.07 10.22 7.76
C ASN A 22 -12.75 8.80 7.28
N VAL A 23 -12.27 7.96 8.20
CA VAL A 23 -11.88 6.57 7.92
C VAL A 23 -13.09 5.66 8.09
N GLN A 24 -13.42 4.89 7.05
CA GLN A 24 -14.55 3.96 7.07
C GLN A 24 -14.09 2.53 7.35
N THR A 25 -14.86 1.80 8.13
CA THR A 25 -14.69 0.35 8.30
C THR A 25 -15.44 -0.39 7.20
N VAL A 26 -14.82 -1.43 6.62
CA VAL A 26 -15.37 -2.19 5.49
C VAL A 26 -15.62 -3.64 5.93
N PRO A 27 -16.84 -4.19 5.77
CA PRO A 27 -17.20 -5.52 6.28
C PRO A 27 -16.65 -6.64 5.39
N VAL A 28 -15.35 -6.88 5.45
CA VAL A 28 -14.63 -7.91 4.68
C VAL A 28 -14.65 -9.25 5.40
N SER A 29 -14.53 -9.29 6.73
CA SER A 29 -14.38 -10.53 7.49
C SER A 29 -15.60 -11.44 7.36
N ARG A 30 -16.81 -10.88 7.29
CA ARG A 30 -18.08 -11.64 7.21
C ARG A 30 -18.68 -11.73 5.82
N ALA A 31 -18.11 -11.05 4.84
CA ALA A 31 -18.64 -11.04 3.48
C ALA A 31 -18.53 -12.41 2.80
N ARG A 32 -19.56 -12.76 2.02
CA ARG A 32 -19.54 -13.90 1.10
C ARG A 32 -18.66 -13.57 -0.12
N PRO A 33 -18.19 -14.56 -0.88
CA PRO A 33 -17.32 -14.32 -2.04
C PRO A 33 -17.88 -13.32 -3.07
N ALA A 34 -19.20 -13.33 -3.31
CA ALA A 34 -19.84 -12.37 -4.20
C ALA A 34 -19.86 -10.93 -3.63
N GLU A 35 -19.99 -10.80 -2.31
CA GLU A 35 -19.97 -9.52 -1.61
C GLU A 35 -18.54 -8.95 -1.57
N LEU A 36 -17.52 -9.80 -1.37
CA LEU A 36 -16.11 -9.39 -1.48
C LEU A 36 -15.78 -8.85 -2.87
N ALA A 37 -16.22 -9.55 -3.92
CA ALA A 37 -16.02 -9.11 -5.29
C ALA A 37 -16.72 -7.75 -5.54
N LYS A 38 -17.94 -7.58 -5.02
CA LYS A 38 -18.68 -6.32 -5.10
C LYS A 38 -17.94 -5.18 -4.38
N ILE A 39 -17.46 -5.42 -3.15
CA ILE A 39 -16.66 -4.45 -2.38
C ILE A 39 -15.42 -4.02 -3.17
N SER A 40 -14.72 -4.98 -3.79
CA SER A 40 -13.53 -4.71 -4.62
C SER A 40 -13.87 -3.81 -5.81
N THR A 41 -14.94 -4.13 -6.54
CA THR A 41 -15.38 -3.39 -7.73
C THR A 41 -15.86 -1.99 -7.39
N GLU A 42 -16.75 -1.83 -6.39
CA GLU A 42 -17.33 -0.53 -6.02
C GLU A 42 -16.28 0.45 -5.49
N ARG A 43 -15.18 -0.07 -4.93
CA ARG A 43 -14.08 0.73 -4.38
C ARG A 43 -12.85 0.81 -5.29
N GLY A 44 -12.90 0.19 -6.48
CA GLY A 44 -11.80 0.20 -7.44
C GLY A 44 -10.49 -0.45 -6.96
N LEU A 45 -10.58 -1.49 -6.11
CA LEU A 45 -9.43 -2.07 -5.43
C LEU A 45 -8.62 -3.05 -6.32
N GLY A 46 -9.23 -3.58 -7.38
CA GLY A 46 -8.52 -4.39 -8.38
C GLY A 46 -8.01 -5.75 -7.89
N PHE A 47 -8.44 -6.21 -6.70
CA PHE A 47 -8.04 -7.51 -6.16
C PHE A 47 -8.62 -8.68 -6.95
N ASP A 48 -7.83 -9.73 -7.12
CA ASP A 48 -8.32 -11.03 -7.58
C ASP A 48 -9.01 -11.83 -6.45
N ARG A 49 -9.60 -12.99 -6.79
CA ARG A 49 -10.31 -13.83 -5.82
C ARG A 49 -9.42 -14.37 -4.70
N GLU A 50 -8.18 -14.74 -5.00
CA GLU A 50 -7.23 -15.28 -4.03
C GLU A 50 -6.68 -14.19 -3.12
N GLU A 51 -6.49 -12.98 -3.64
CA GLU A 51 -6.13 -11.81 -2.86
C GLU A 51 -7.25 -11.42 -1.90
N LEU A 52 -8.49 -11.35 -2.38
CA LEU A 52 -9.67 -11.10 -1.52
C LEU A 52 -9.80 -12.15 -0.43
N ARG A 53 -9.56 -13.42 -0.75
CA ARG A 53 -9.57 -14.52 0.22
C ARG A 53 -8.48 -14.32 1.29
N ARG A 54 -7.24 -14.03 0.89
CA ARG A 54 -6.13 -13.79 1.84
C ARG A 54 -6.39 -12.60 2.76
N ILE A 55 -6.91 -11.51 2.20
CA ILE A 55 -7.27 -10.31 2.97
C ILE A 55 -8.37 -10.68 3.99
N GLN A 56 -9.41 -11.40 3.56
CA GLN A 56 -10.46 -11.85 4.46
C GLN A 56 -9.95 -12.77 5.58
N GLU A 57 -9.09 -13.73 5.25
CA GLU A 57 -8.48 -14.63 6.24
C GLU A 57 -7.66 -13.86 7.28
N TYR A 58 -6.86 -12.88 6.85
CA TYR A 58 -6.07 -12.03 7.73
C TYR A 58 -6.96 -11.25 8.71
N PHE A 59 -7.95 -10.51 8.21
CA PHE A 59 -8.81 -9.69 9.08
C PHE A 59 -9.73 -10.53 9.98
N ARG A 60 -10.08 -11.77 9.56
CA ARG A 60 -10.73 -12.73 10.45
C ARG A 60 -9.81 -13.14 11.61
N ALA A 61 -8.55 -13.43 11.34
CA ALA A 61 -7.58 -13.83 12.36
C ALA A 61 -7.29 -12.69 13.36
N GLU A 62 -7.22 -11.44 12.87
CA GLU A 62 -7.05 -10.25 13.69
C GLU A 62 -8.31 -9.87 14.52
N GLY A 63 -9.46 -10.49 14.24
CA GLY A 63 -10.70 -10.25 14.98
C GLY A 63 -11.30 -8.85 14.74
N ARG A 64 -10.95 -8.18 13.65
CA ARG A 64 -11.44 -6.83 13.30
C ARG A 64 -11.72 -6.70 11.80
N GLU A 65 -12.47 -5.68 11.44
CA GLU A 65 -12.66 -5.30 10.04
C GLU A 65 -11.53 -4.37 9.57
N PRO A 66 -11.16 -4.42 8.27
CA PRO A 66 -10.26 -3.44 7.69
C PRO A 66 -10.92 -2.07 7.59
N THR A 67 -10.07 -1.06 7.63
CA THR A 67 -10.41 0.29 7.17
C THR A 67 -10.29 0.40 5.65
N ASP A 68 -10.98 1.38 5.08
CA ASP A 68 -10.86 1.76 3.67
C ASP A 68 -9.41 2.11 3.26
N VAL A 69 -8.68 2.82 4.12
CA VAL A 69 -7.27 3.17 3.90
C VAL A 69 -6.37 1.93 3.87
N GLU A 70 -6.59 0.96 4.76
CA GLU A 70 -5.83 -0.30 4.76
C GLU A 70 -6.07 -1.09 3.47
N LEU A 71 -7.32 -1.17 3.01
CA LEU A 71 -7.64 -1.83 1.73
C LEU A 71 -7.02 -1.11 0.54
N ALA A 72 -7.04 0.23 0.52
CA ALA A 72 -6.39 1.01 -0.54
C ALA A 72 -4.87 0.82 -0.55
N GLY A 73 -4.23 0.77 0.63
CA GLY A 73 -2.80 0.52 0.75
C GLY A 73 -2.40 -0.88 0.26
N LEU A 74 -3.21 -1.89 0.58
CA LEU A 74 -3.05 -3.25 0.05
C LEU A 74 -3.22 -3.28 -1.47
N ALA A 75 -4.26 -2.62 -2.00
CA ALA A 75 -4.54 -2.55 -3.43
C ALA A 75 -3.37 -1.93 -4.21
N GLN A 76 -2.81 -0.82 -3.71
CA GLN A 76 -1.66 -0.17 -4.32
C GLN A 76 -0.43 -1.07 -4.28
N SER A 77 -0.10 -1.60 -3.11
CA SER A 77 1.12 -2.40 -2.89
C SER A 77 1.10 -3.69 -3.70
N TRP A 78 -0.07 -4.33 -3.76
CA TRP A 78 -0.28 -5.56 -4.51
C TRP A 78 -0.79 -5.28 -5.92
N SER A 79 -0.63 -4.09 -6.49
CA SER A 79 -0.94 -3.87 -7.90
C SER A 79 0.11 -4.53 -8.80
N GLU A 80 -0.23 -4.85 -10.06
CA GLU A 80 0.76 -5.35 -11.03
C GLU A 80 1.92 -4.37 -11.21
N HIS A 81 1.61 -3.08 -11.26
CA HIS A 81 2.59 -2.01 -11.43
C HIS A 81 3.60 -1.95 -10.28
N CYS A 82 3.16 -2.17 -9.03
CA CYS A 82 4.05 -2.11 -7.87
C CYS A 82 4.76 -3.45 -7.57
N SER A 83 4.06 -4.57 -7.74
CA SER A 83 4.57 -5.88 -7.35
C SER A 83 5.22 -6.68 -8.49
N TYR A 84 5.08 -6.22 -9.74
CA TYR A 84 5.60 -6.91 -10.92
C TYR A 84 5.13 -8.38 -11.00
N LYS A 85 3.87 -8.69 -10.62
CA LYS A 85 3.45 -10.08 -10.31
C LYS A 85 3.71 -11.02 -11.47
N SER A 86 3.38 -10.59 -12.69
CA SER A 86 3.55 -11.39 -13.90
C SER A 86 4.99 -11.39 -14.41
N SER A 87 5.67 -10.25 -14.34
CA SER A 87 7.01 -10.07 -14.92
C SER A 87 8.14 -10.56 -14.02
N ARG A 88 7.95 -10.61 -12.70
CA ARG A 88 8.97 -10.95 -11.70
C ARG A 88 9.65 -12.30 -11.96
N VAL A 89 8.92 -13.32 -12.42
CA VAL A 89 9.49 -14.64 -12.72
C VAL A 89 10.47 -14.56 -13.89
N PHE A 90 10.09 -13.87 -14.96
CA PHE A 90 10.93 -13.68 -16.13
C PHE A 90 12.13 -12.79 -15.81
N LEU A 91 11.93 -11.71 -15.06
CA LEU A 91 13.00 -10.83 -14.63
C LEU A 91 14.02 -11.60 -13.77
N LYS A 92 13.56 -12.40 -12.80
CA LYS A 92 14.47 -13.25 -12.03
C LYS A 92 15.23 -14.21 -12.92
N ARG A 93 14.56 -14.93 -13.83
CA ARG A 93 15.23 -15.88 -14.73
C ARG A 93 16.28 -15.22 -15.61
N SER A 94 15.95 -14.09 -16.23
CA SER A 94 16.82 -13.40 -17.19
C SER A 94 17.99 -12.69 -16.53
N PHE A 95 17.75 -12.04 -15.38
CA PHE A 95 18.75 -11.18 -14.74
C PHE A 95 19.53 -11.88 -13.61
N SER A 96 19.02 -12.95 -12.99
CA SER A 96 19.78 -13.69 -11.95
C SER A 96 21.01 -14.44 -12.49
N GLN A 97 21.00 -14.76 -13.79
CA GLN A 97 22.13 -15.41 -14.46
C GLN A 97 23.17 -14.42 -14.96
N LEU A 98 22.87 -13.13 -14.98
CA LEU A 98 23.86 -12.11 -15.27
C LEU A 98 24.83 -12.10 -14.10
N ARG A 99 26.10 -12.43 -14.37
CA ARG A 99 27.15 -12.23 -13.36
C ARG A 99 27.11 -10.76 -12.95
N PRO A 100 27.12 -10.42 -11.64
CA PRO A 100 27.27 -9.05 -11.23
C PRO A 100 28.55 -8.53 -11.91
N LYS A 101 28.38 -7.62 -12.86
CA LYS A 101 29.55 -6.96 -13.45
C LYS A 101 30.25 -6.26 -12.28
N PRO A 102 31.58 -6.32 -12.17
CA PRO A 102 32.32 -5.67 -11.08
C PRO A 102 32.06 -4.16 -10.97
N ARG A 103 31.42 -3.57 -12.00
CA ARG A 103 31.03 -2.17 -12.08
C ARG A 103 29.69 -1.82 -11.43
N VAL A 104 28.80 -2.78 -11.13
CA VAL A 104 27.52 -2.49 -10.46
C VAL A 104 27.74 -2.56 -8.95
N LEU A 105 27.74 -1.40 -8.30
CA LEU A 105 28.04 -1.26 -6.87
C LEU A 105 26.80 -1.41 -6.00
N GLY A 106 25.61 -1.25 -6.57
CA GLY A 106 24.34 -1.37 -5.85
C GLY A 106 23.14 -1.37 -6.77
N THR A 107 22.05 -1.96 -6.28
CA THR A 107 20.74 -2.00 -6.92
C THR A 107 19.67 -1.68 -5.88
N GLY A 108 18.56 -1.10 -6.30
CA GLY A 108 17.44 -0.71 -5.44
C GLY A 108 16.52 0.21 -6.24
N ASP A 109 16.29 1.41 -5.73
CA ASP A 109 15.54 2.45 -6.46
C ASP A 109 16.30 2.95 -7.70
N ALA A 110 17.63 2.78 -7.71
CA ALA A 110 18.49 3.06 -8.85
C ALA A 110 19.62 2.03 -8.96
N GLY A 111 20.18 1.89 -10.15
CA GLY A 111 21.44 1.16 -10.37
C GLY A 111 22.62 2.10 -10.18
N VAL A 112 23.60 1.70 -9.37
CA VAL A 112 24.83 2.47 -9.12
C VAL A 112 26.00 1.83 -9.85
N MET A 113 26.74 2.63 -10.63
CA MET A 113 27.94 2.16 -11.34
C MET A 113 29.16 3.04 -11.08
N ALA A 114 30.34 2.41 -11.12
CA ALA A 114 31.60 3.14 -11.08
C ALA A 114 31.84 3.93 -12.37
N PHE A 115 32.33 5.17 -12.25
CA PHE A 115 32.79 5.98 -13.38
C PHE A 115 34.01 5.36 -14.07
N GLU A 116 34.15 5.63 -15.36
CA GLU A 116 35.38 5.29 -16.11
C GLU A 116 36.48 6.30 -15.74
N PRO A 117 37.76 5.89 -15.66
CA PRO A 117 38.86 6.82 -15.49
C PRO A 117 38.88 7.89 -16.60
N GLY A 118 38.97 9.17 -16.23
CA GLY A 118 39.02 10.29 -17.17
C GLY A 118 37.67 10.94 -17.50
N TRP A 119 36.58 10.50 -16.88
CA TRP A 119 35.24 11.08 -17.02
C TRP A 119 34.65 11.58 -15.69
N ALA A 120 35.51 12.08 -14.80
CA ALA A 120 35.14 12.68 -13.51
C ALA A 120 35.44 14.19 -13.50
#